data_AF-A0A1H3FUW3-F1
#
_entry.id   AF-A0A1H3FUW3-F1
#
_cell.length_a   1.000
_cell.length_b   1.000
_cell.length_c   1.000
_cell.angle_alpha   90.00
_cell.angle_beta   90.00
_cell.angle_gamma   90.00
#
_symmetry.space_group_name_H-M   'P 1'
#
loop_
_entity.id
_entity.type
_entity.pdbx_description
1 polymer ?
#
loop_
_entity_poly.entity_id
_entity_poly.type
_entity_poly.pdbx_seq_one_letter_code
_entity_poly.pdbx_strand_id
1 'polypeptide(L)'
;MKDIETKLDAKTKEAVLKSQKTEMTEHVVYKRLAKKQRGRNAEILEQISEDEARHASIWERYTNTKVRPNPVAVILYSFLNMLFGITFTLKLMELNEDRAQKKYKKFLTLLPDAEEVLKEEEKHEQALLDLIDEERLKYTSSIVLGLNDALVELTGTLAGLTFALANSRIVGLAGLITGIAASLSMAASEYLSQKSEERDTHPLRASVYTGVAYIITVALLIFPFFVSSSVYAALAWSLINALIIIALFTFFVSVVRSVSFKPMFTEMALVSFGVAAISFVIGSIANKLLGGSL
;
A
#
# COMPACT_ATOMS: atom_id res chain seq x y z
N MET A 1 -33.77 -10.02 -31.99
CA MET A 1 -33.94 -10.75 -30.72
C MET A 1 -33.84 -12.23 -31.01
N LYS A 2 -32.64 -12.81 -30.86
CA LYS A 2 -32.44 -14.27 -30.89
C LYS A 2 -32.24 -14.71 -29.44
N ASP A 3 -33.01 -15.71 -29.04
CA ASP A 3 -33.01 -16.32 -27.72
C ASP A 3 -31.60 -16.72 -27.30
N ILE A 4 -31.04 -16.01 -26.32
CA ILE A 4 -29.90 -16.48 -25.54
C ILE A 4 -30.47 -17.21 -24.32
N GLU A 5 -31.26 -18.25 -24.56
CA GLU A 5 -31.48 -19.34 -23.59
C GLU A 5 -30.37 -20.39 -23.73
N THR A 6 -29.13 -19.95 -23.96
CA THR A 6 -27.98 -20.81 -23.72
C THR A 6 -27.87 -20.92 -22.21
N LYS A 7 -28.27 -22.06 -21.63
CA LYS A 7 -27.96 -22.39 -20.23
C LYS A 7 -26.47 -22.13 -20.00
N LEU A 8 -26.15 -21.00 -19.37
CA LEU A 8 -24.78 -20.68 -19.00
C LEU A 8 -24.26 -21.82 -18.16
N ASP A 9 -23.11 -22.36 -18.54
CA ASP A 9 -22.30 -23.22 -17.67
C ASP A 9 -22.21 -22.58 -16.28
N ALA A 10 -22.31 -23.41 -15.23
CA ALA A 10 -22.25 -22.97 -13.85
C ALA A 10 -21.04 -22.07 -13.57
N LYS A 11 -19.87 -22.34 -14.19
CA LYS A 11 -18.67 -21.51 -14.05
C LYS A 11 -18.80 -20.18 -14.76
N THR A 12 -19.37 -20.14 -15.97
CA THR A 12 -19.65 -18.88 -16.67
C THR A 12 -20.69 -18.04 -15.91
N LYS A 13 -21.73 -18.67 -15.36
CA LYS A 13 -22.72 -17.98 -14.53
C LYS A 13 -22.09 -17.39 -13.27
N GLU A 14 -21.22 -18.14 -12.59
CA GLU A 14 -20.48 -17.64 -11.42
C GLU A 14 -19.58 -16.46 -11.78
N ALA A 15 -18.88 -16.54 -12.92
CA ALA A 15 -18.04 -15.46 -13.43
C ALA A 15 -18.86 -14.19 -13.67
N VAL A 16 -19.99 -14.28 -14.37
CA VAL A 16 -20.86 -13.14 -14.67
C VAL A 16 -21.46 -12.53 -13.40
N LEU A 17 -21.95 -13.35 -12.46
CA LEU A 17 -22.48 -12.85 -11.18
C LEU A 17 -21.41 -12.12 -10.38
N LYS A 18 -20.16 -12.56 -10.46
CA LYS A 18 -19.05 -11.91 -9.77
C LYS A 18 -18.65 -10.61 -10.46
N SER A 19 -18.55 -10.57 -11.79
CA SER A 19 -18.32 -9.35 -12.55
C SER A 19 -19.42 -8.33 -12.26
N GLN A 20 -20.70 -8.71 -12.36
CA GLN A 20 -21.84 -7.86 -12.01
C GLN A 20 -21.72 -7.27 -10.58
N LYS A 21 -21.26 -8.07 -9.62
CA LYS A 21 -21.04 -7.59 -8.24
C LYS A 21 -19.90 -6.58 -8.16
N THR A 22 -18.84 -6.77 -8.94
CA THR A 22 -17.69 -5.86 -9.03
C THR A 22 -18.13 -4.53 -9.61
N GLU A 23 -18.70 -4.50 -10.83
CA GLU A 23 -19.13 -3.24 -11.47
C GLU A 23 -20.13 -2.48 -10.57
N MET A 24 -21.08 -3.19 -9.96
CA MET A 24 -22.05 -2.56 -9.06
C MET A 24 -21.38 -1.98 -7.78
N THR A 25 -20.31 -2.62 -7.30
CA THR A 25 -19.52 -2.10 -6.18
C THR A 25 -18.73 -0.86 -6.62
N GLU A 26 -18.11 -0.91 -7.79
CA GLU A 26 -17.27 0.14 -8.35
C GLU A 26 -18.09 1.37 -8.72
N HIS A 27 -19.27 1.20 -9.32
CA HIS A 27 -20.29 2.24 -9.48
C HIS A 27 -20.48 3.05 -8.19
N VAL A 28 -20.74 2.37 -7.06
CA VAL A 28 -20.98 3.05 -5.77
C VAL A 28 -19.73 3.75 -5.25
N VAL A 29 -18.56 3.18 -5.47
CA VAL A 29 -17.28 3.78 -5.02
C VAL A 29 -16.94 5.00 -5.87
N TYR A 30 -16.97 4.89 -7.21
CA TYR A 30 -16.73 6.01 -8.12
C TYR A 30 -17.70 7.15 -7.86
N LYS A 31 -19.00 6.87 -7.66
CA LYS A 31 -20.00 7.90 -7.30
C LYS A 31 -19.67 8.63 -6.00
N ARG A 32 -19.09 7.93 -5.02
CA ARG A 32 -18.65 8.54 -3.74
C ARG A 32 -17.38 9.35 -3.92
N LEU A 33 -16.46 8.91 -4.77
CA LEU A 33 -15.23 9.63 -5.08
C LEU A 33 -15.55 10.91 -5.88
N ALA A 34 -16.42 10.83 -6.89
CA ALA A 34 -16.87 11.96 -7.71
C ALA A 34 -17.40 13.12 -6.85
N LYS A 35 -18.24 12.82 -5.85
CA LYS A 35 -18.79 13.82 -4.90
C LYS A 35 -17.74 14.60 -4.09
N LYS A 36 -16.52 14.06 -3.97
CA LYS A 36 -15.41 14.70 -3.24
C LYS A 36 -14.44 15.44 -4.17
N GLN A 37 -14.58 15.31 -5.49
CA GLN A 37 -13.76 15.99 -6.49
C GLN A 37 -14.45 17.24 -7.03
N ARG A 38 -13.74 18.03 -7.84
CA ARG A 38 -14.25 19.26 -8.48
C ARG A 38 -13.84 19.31 -9.95
N GLY A 39 -14.63 20.02 -10.76
CA GLY A 39 -14.37 20.23 -12.18
C GLY A 39 -14.30 18.91 -12.97
N ARG A 40 -13.39 18.86 -13.95
CA ARG A 40 -13.18 17.71 -14.85
C ARG A 40 -13.00 16.38 -14.12
N ASN A 41 -12.38 16.39 -12.94
CA ASN A 41 -12.13 15.15 -12.19
C ASN A 41 -13.41 14.54 -11.62
N ALA A 42 -14.37 15.37 -11.20
CA ALA A 42 -15.67 14.88 -10.74
C ALA A 42 -16.49 14.33 -11.92
N GLU A 43 -16.43 14.99 -13.07
CA GLU A 43 -17.15 14.59 -14.29
C GLU A 43 -16.69 13.23 -14.81
N ILE A 44 -15.37 13.01 -14.90
CA ILE A 44 -14.80 11.72 -15.35
C ILE A 44 -15.23 10.59 -14.40
N LEU A 45 -15.13 10.78 -13.08
CA LEU A 45 -15.52 9.75 -12.11
C LEU A 45 -17.02 9.47 -12.10
N GLU A 46 -17.87 10.48 -12.32
CA GLU A 46 -19.32 10.28 -12.44
C GLU A 46 -19.64 9.53 -13.75
N GLN A 47 -18.95 9.86 -14.85
CA GLN A 47 -19.13 9.15 -16.12
C GLN A 47 -18.77 7.66 -15.98
N ILE A 48 -17.57 7.36 -15.45
CA ILE A 48 -17.14 5.97 -15.20
C ILE A 48 -18.14 5.28 -14.28
N SER A 49 -18.61 5.96 -13.21
CA SER A 49 -19.63 5.41 -12.33
C SER A 49 -20.89 4.97 -13.08
N GLU A 50 -21.41 5.78 -14.00
CA GLU A 50 -22.61 5.42 -14.76
C GLU A 50 -22.33 4.32 -15.80
N ASP A 51 -21.13 4.27 -16.37
CA ASP A 51 -20.67 3.17 -17.23
C ASP A 51 -20.64 1.83 -16.48
N GLU A 52 -20.10 1.79 -15.25
CA GLU A 52 -20.12 0.60 -14.39
C GLU A 52 -21.56 0.11 -14.09
N ALA A 53 -22.49 1.04 -13.86
CA ALA A 53 -23.89 0.68 -13.65
C ALA A 53 -24.53 0.07 -14.91
N ARG A 54 -24.14 0.57 -16.09
CA ARG A 54 -24.54 0.00 -17.38
C ARG A 54 -23.94 -1.38 -17.57
N HIS A 55 -22.66 -1.59 -17.26
CA HIS A 55 -22.00 -2.90 -17.34
C HIS A 55 -22.64 -3.93 -16.41
N ALA A 56 -22.93 -3.55 -15.15
CA ALA A 56 -23.68 -4.40 -14.22
C ALA A 56 -25.04 -4.80 -14.80
N SER A 57 -25.72 -3.88 -15.49
CA SER A 57 -27.01 -4.14 -16.14
C SER A 57 -26.88 -5.08 -17.34
N ILE A 58 -25.79 -4.99 -18.11
CA ILE A 58 -25.47 -5.93 -19.19
C ILE A 58 -25.32 -7.35 -18.61
N TRP A 59 -24.54 -7.51 -17.55
CA TRP A 59 -24.34 -8.79 -16.85
C TRP A 59 -25.61 -9.34 -16.21
N GLU A 60 -26.50 -8.47 -15.73
CA GLU A 60 -27.82 -8.85 -15.21
C GLU A 60 -28.65 -9.56 -16.28
N ARG A 61 -28.60 -9.13 -17.55
CA ARG A 61 -29.38 -9.74 -18.65
C ARG A 61 -29.05 -11.20 -18.89
N TYR A 62 -27.79 -11.59 -18.68
CA TYR A 62 -27.34 -12.96 -18.87
C TYR A 62 -27.74 -13.89 -17.72
N THR A 63 -27.85 -13.36 -16.49
CA THR A 63 -28.11 -14.17 -15.30
C THR A 63 -29.54 -14.04 -14.77
N ASN A 64 -30.29 -13.05 -15.26
CA ASN A 64 -31.59 -12.60 -14.73
C ASN A 64 -31.59 -12.44 -13.21
N THR A 65 -30.44 -12.10 -12.63
CA THR A 65 -30.24 -12.01 -11.19
C THR A 65 -29.68 -10.63 -10.87
N LYS A 66 -30.39 -9.87 -10.05
CA LYS A 66 -29.91 -8.57 -9.58
C LYS A 66 -28.99 -8.74 -8.37
N VAL A 67 -27.75 -8.28 -8.49
CA VAL A 67 -26.76 -8.36 -7.41
C VAL A 67 -26.60 -6.99 -6.73
N ARG A 68 -26.44 -7.00 -5.40
CA ARG A 68 -26.18 -5.81 -4.60
C ARG A 68 -24.67 -5.54 -4.49
N PRO A 69 -24.25 -4.26 -4.38
CA PRO A 69 -22.84 -3.91 -4.16
C PRO A 69 -22.32 -4.56 -2.87
N ASN A 70 -21.01 -4.81 -2.82
CA ASN A 70 -20.37 -5.32 -1.62
C ASN A 70 -20.16 -4.19 -0.58
N PRO A 71 -20.93 -4.14 0.53
CA PRO A 71 -20.84 -3.03 1.48
C PRO A 71 -19.47 -2.96 2.16
N VAL A 72 -18.81 -4.10 2.38
CA VAL A 72 -17.48 -4.16 3.00
C VAL A 72 -16.44 -3.53 2.09
N ALA A 73 -16.47 -3.85 0.79
CA ALA A 73 -15.55 -3.26 -0.18
C ALA A 73 -15.77 -1.75 -0.31
N VAL A 74 -17.03 -1.30 -0.35
CA VAL A 74 -17.37 0.13 -0.39
C VAL A 74 -16.81 0.87 0.83
N ILE A 75 -16.96 0.31 2.05
CA ILE A 75 -16.40 0.88 3.28
C ILE A 75 -14.87 0.89 3.22
N LEU A 76 -14.25 -0.21 2.79
CA LEU A 76 -12.80 -0.35 2.68
C LEU A 76 -12.22 0.69 1.72
N TYR A 77 -12.74 0.81 0.50
CA TYR A 77 -12.26 1.81 -0.46
C TYR A 77 -12.51 3.24 0.02
N SER A 78 -13.63 3.50 0.71
CA SER A 78 -13.89 4.80 1.33
C SER A 78 -12.84 5.14 2.40
N PHE A 79 -12.45 4.16 3.21
CA PHE A 79 -11.40 4.30 4.22
C PHE A 79 -10.01 4.47 3.60
N LEU A 80 -9.66 3.67 2.59
CA LEU A 80 -8.38 3.76 1.89
C LEU A 80 -8.24 5.11 1.17
N ASN A 81 -9.30 5.64 0.59
CA ASN A 81 -9.28 6.98 0.00
C ASN A 81 -9.05 8.07 1.06
N MET A 82 -9.60 7.91 2.26
CA MET A 82 -9.34 8.85 3.36
C MET A 82 -7.88 8.77 3.83
N LEU A 83 -7.30 7.57 3.91
CA LEU A 83 -5.97 7.35 4.46
C LEU A 83 -4.85 7.64 3.44
N PHE A 84 -4.98 7.12 2.22
CA PHE A 84 -3.94 7.15 1.18
C PHE A 84 -4.26 8.11 0.03
N GLY A 85 -5.51 8.58 -0.07
CA GLY A 85 -5.96 9.46 -1.15
C GLY A 85 -6.53 8.73 -2.37
N ILE A 86 -6.98 9.53 -3.33
CA ILE A 86 -7.71 9.05 -4.50
C ILE A 86 -6.84 8.22 -5.43
N THR A 87 -5.63 8.67 -5.76
CA THR A 87 -4.69 7.98 -6.64
C THR A 87 -4.47 6.52 -6.21
N PHE A 88 -4.20 6.30 -4.92
CA PHE A 88 -4.02 4.95 -4.38
C PHE A 88 -5.29 4.10 -4.53
N THR A 89 -6.45 4.70 -4.25
CA THR A 89 -7.73 4.00 -4.28
C THR A 89 -8.10 3.58 -5.69
N LEU A 90 -7.95 4.49 -6.67
CA LEU A 90 -8.19 4.19 -8.08
C LEU A 90 -7.25 3.08 -8.55
N LYS A 91 -5.93 3.19 -8.32
CA LYS A 91 -4.98 2.13 -8.69
C LYS A 91 -5.28 0.78 -8.04
N LEU A 92 -5.78 0.75 -6.80
CA LEU A 92 -6.17 -0.50 -6.16
C LEU A 92 -7.41 -1.12 -6.79
N MET A 93 -8.39 -0.30 -7.19
CA MET A 93 -9.60 -0.76 -7.89
C MET A 93 -9.21 -1.36 -9.25
N GLU A 94 -8.45 -0.62 -10.06
CA GLU A 94 -7.92 -1.09 -11.36
C GLU A 94 -7.20 -2.43 -11.22
N LEU A 95 -6.26 -2.55 -10.28
CA LEU A 95 -5.53 -3.81 -10.06
C LEU A 95 -6.43 -4.99 -9.67
N ASN A 96 -7.54 -4.73 -9.00
CA ASN A 96 -8.50 -5.78 -8.61
C ASN A 96 -9.40 -6.18 -9.77
N GLU A 97 -9.87 -5.21 -10.55
CA GLU A 97 -10.65 -5.42 -11.76
C GLU A 97 -9.84 -6.18 -12.81
N ASP A 98 -8.63 -5.72 -13.09
CA ASP A 98 -7.68 -6.31 -14.03
C ASP A 98 -7.33 -7.77 -13.66
N ARG A 99 -7.22 -8.08 -12.36
CA ARG A 99 -7.10 -9.47 -11.86
C ARG A 99 -8.38 -10.28 -12.07
N ALA A 100 -9.55 -9.68 -11.85
CA ALA A 100 -10.84 -10.34 -12.05
C ALA A 100 -11.06 -10.64 -13.54
N GLN A 101 -10.80 -9.68 -14.42
CA GLN A 101 -10.84 -9.85 -15.86
C GLN A 101 -9.90 -10.97 -16.30
N LYS A 102 -8.61 -10.97 -15.91
CA LYS A 102 -7.68 -12.06 -16.26
C LYS A 102 -8.16 -13.44 -15.80
N LYS A 103 -8.79 -13.51 -14.63
CA LYS A 103 -9.34 -14.76 -14.08
C LYS A 103 -10.56 -15.25 -14.86
N TYR A 104 -11.43 -14.34 -15.29
CA TYR A 104 -12.73 -14.68 -15.89
C TYR A 104 -12.78 -14.50 -17.41
N LYS A 105 -11.73 -13.98 -18.04
CA LYS A 105 -11.64 -13.67 -19.48
C LYS A 105 -12.14 -14.83 -20.34
N LYS A 106 -11.67 -16.05 -20.06
CA LYS A 106 -12.04 -17.27 -20.81
C LYS A 106 -13.54 -17.57 -20.81
N PHE A 107 -14.25 -17.16 -19.76
CA PHE A 107 -15.69 -17.37 -19.62
C PHE A 107 -16.47 -16.19 -20.19
N LEU A 108 -15.98 -14.96 -19.96
CA LEU A 108 -16.63 -13.74 -20.41
C LEU A 108 -16.55 -13.56 -21.94
N THR A 109 -15.44 -13.93 -22.58
CA THR A 109 -15.27 -13.83 -24.04
C THR A 109 -16.23 -14.73 -24.84
N LEU A 110 -17.00 -15.60 -24.17
CA LEU A 110 -18.07 -16.38 -24.79
C LEU A 110 -19.36 -15.57 -24.97
N LEU A 111 -19.47 -14.41 -24.31
CA LEU A 111 -20.63 -13.54 -24.36
C LEU A 111 -20.42 -12.44 -25.42
N PRO A 112 -21.46 -12.14 -26.22
CA PRO A 112 -21.34 -11.18 -27.32
C PRO A 112 -21.04 -9.74 -26.83
N ASP A 113 -21.56 -9.34 -25.66
CA ASP A 113 -21.34 -7.99 -25.13
C ASP A 113 -19.96 -7.82 -24.46
N ALA A 114 -19.21 -8.90 -24.20
CA ALA A 114 -17.99 -8.83 -23.40
C ALA A 114 -16.84 -8.08 -24.09
N GLU A 115 -16.78 -8.11 -25.43
CA GLU A 115 -15.77 -7.36 -26.17
C GLU A 115 -15.98 -5.84 -26.06
N GLU A 116 -17.24 -5.40 -26.04
CA GLU A 116 -17.57 -3.98 -25.89
C GLU A 116 -17.24 -3.49 -24.48
N VAL A 117 -17.65 -4.23 -23.44
CA VAL A 117 -17.32 -3.89 -22.05
C VAL A 117 -15.81 -3.81 -21.86
N LEU A 118 -15.03 -4.80 -22.32
CA LEU A 118 -13.57 -4.77 -22.20
C LEU A 118 -12.92 -3.55 -22.88
N LYS A 119 -13.45 -3.09 -24.01
CA LYS A 119 -12.96 -1.86 -24.68
C LYS A 119 -13.32 -0.59 -23.93
N GLU A 120 -14.41 -0.60 -23.17
CA GLU A 120 -14.80 0.52 -22.30
C GLU A 120 -13.89 0.56 -21.06
N GLU A 121 -13.56 -0.60 -20.47
CA GLU A 121 -12.62 -0.67 -19.34
C GLU A 121 -11.22 -0.18 -19.70
N GLU A 122 -10.72 -0.51 -20.89
CA GLU A 122 -9.44 0.05 -21.37
C GLU A 122 -9.47 1.59 -21.47
N LYS A 123 -10.64 2.18 -21.76
CA LYS A 123 -10.81 3.65 -21.77
C LYS A 123 -10.94 4.20 -20.35
N HIS A 124 -11.59 3.47 -19.44
CA HIS A 124 -11.66 3.84 -18.02
C HIS A 124 -10.25 3.94 -17.44
N GLU A 125 -9.42 2.92 -17.63
CA GLU A 125 -8.03 2.92 -17.15
C GLU A 125 -7.28 4.16 -17.66
N GLN A 126 -7.40 4.46 -18.96
CA GLN A 126 -6.74 5.62 -19.56
C GLN A 126 -7.26 6.95 -19.00
N ALA A 127 -8.57 7.09 -18.80
CA ALA A 127 -9.16 8.28 -18.20
C ALA A 127 -8.76 8.45 -16.72
N LEU A 128 -8.61 7.35 -15.99
CA LEU A 128 -8.14 7.34 -14.60
C LEU A 128 -6.66 7.71 -14.49
N LEU A 129 -5.82 7.32 -15.47
CA LEU A 129 -4.43 7.78 -15.54
C LEU A 129 -4.33 9.31 -15.62
N ASP A 130 -5.22 9.96 -16.38
CA ASP A 130 -5.26 11.43 -16.51
C ASP A 130 -5.71 12.12 -15.20
N LEU A 131 -6.45 11.42 -14.33
CA LEU A 131 -6.94 11.92 -13.05
C LEU A 131 -5.91 11.82 -11.92
N ILE A 132 -4.93 10.94 -12.10
CA ILE A 132 -3.96 10.63 -11.06
C ILE A 132 -3.05 11.84 -10.85
N ASP A 133 -3.12 12.40 -9.64
CA ASP A 133 -2.26 13.51 -9.22
C ASP A 133 -0.80 13.03 -9.15
N GLU A 134 -0.02 13.43 -10.15
CA GLU A 134 1.42 13.15 -10.21
C GLU A 134 2.17 13.67 -8.98
N GLU A 135 1.71 14.73 -8.31
CA GLU A 135 2.49 15.36 -7.25
C GLU A 135 2.69 14.44 -6.04
N ARG A 136 1.64 13.75 -5.56
CA ARG A 136 1.79 12.79 -4.44
C ARG A 136 2.54 11.53 -4.85
N LEU A 137 2.39 11.11 -6.10
CA LEU A 137 3.13 10.00 -6.69
C LEU A 137 4.64 10.32 -6.77
N LYS A 138 4.97 11.55 -7.16
CA LYS A 138 6.36 12.04 -7.28
C LYS A 138 7.14 11.90 -5.98
N TYR A 139 6.52 12.23 -4.83
CA TYR A 139 7.17 12.10 -3.52
C TYR A 139 7.05 10.71 -2.88
N THR A 140 6.31 9.78 -3.49
CA THR A 140 6.20 8.41 -2.97
C THR A 140 7.58 7.76 -2.85
N SER A 141 8.48 8.01 -3.81
CA SER A 141 9.86 7.51 -3.77
C SER A 141 10.66 8.01 -2.55
N SER A 142 10.49 9.28 -2.17
CA SER A 142 11.17 9.87 -1.00
C SER A 142 10.62 9.30 0.31
N ILE A 143 9.29 9.11 0.41
CA ILE A 143 8.65 8.42 1.54
C ILE A 143 9.17 6.98 1.64
N VAL A 144 9.23 6.28 0.50
CA VAL A 144 9.70 4.90 0.38
C VAL A 144 11.12 4.75 0.89
N LEU A 145 11.99 5.67 0.48
CA LEU A 145 13.37 5.70 0.89
C LEU A 145 13.44 5.85 2.42
N GLY A 146 12.77 6.87 2.97
CA GLY A 146 12.74 7.15 4.42
C GLY A 146 12.25 6.00 5.29
N LEU A 147 11.18 5.31 4.87
CA LEU A 147 10.65 4.16 5.61
C LEU A 147 11.60 2.97 5.59
N ASN A 148 12.14 2.62 4.42
CA ASN A 148 13.00 1.44 4.28
C ASN A 148 14.28 1.57 5.08
N ASP A 149 14.92 2.75 5.01
CA ASP A 149 16.16 3.00 5.74
C ASP A 149 15.93 2.96 7.25
N ALA A 150 14.88 3.64 7.73
CA ALA A 150 14.49 3.59 9.14
C ALA A 150 14.22 2.16 9.63
N LEU A 151 13.53 1.34 8.84
CA LEU A 151 13.22 -0.04 9.20
C LEU A 151 14.49 -0.88 9.35
N VAL A 152 15.39 -0.84 8.36
CA VAL A 152 16.62 -1.64 8.40
C VAL A 152 17.54 -1.16 9.53
N GLU A 153 17.78 0.15 9.61
CA GLU A 153 18.68 0.75 10.60
C GLU A 153 18.18 0.55 12.03
N LEU A 154 16.95 0.97 12.35
CA LEU A 154 16.45 0.91 13.73
C LEU A 154 16.19 -0.51 14.20
N THR A 155 15.74 -1.41 13.33
CA THR A 155 15.57 -2.82 13.71
C THR A 155 16.93 -3.43 14.08
N GLY A 156 17.98 -3.11 13.32
CA GLY A 156 19.37 -3.44 13.63
C GLY A 156 19.82 -2.88 14.99
N THR A 157 19.73 -1.56 15.14
CA THR A 157 20.17 -0.84 16.33
C THR A 157 19.45 -1.29 17.58
N LEU A 158 18.11 -1.38 17.56
CA LEU A 158 17.32 -1.78 18.72
C LEU A 158 17.60 -3.24 19.12
N ALA A 159 17.80 -4.15 18.15
CA ALA A 159 18.19 -5.52 18.43
C ALA A 159 19.58 -5.59 19.09
N GLY A 160 20.58 -4.90 18.55
CA GLY A 160 21.93 -4.87 19.13
C GLY A 160 21.97 -4.24 20.52
N LEU A 161 21.33 -3.08 20.69
CA LEU A 161 21.29 -2.36 21.98
C LEU A 161 20.51 -3.13 23.05
N THR A 162 19.44 -3.82 22.69
CA THR A 162 18.67 -4.67 23.63
C THR A 162 19.58 -5.67 24.34
N PHE A 163 20.46 -6.32 23.59
CA PHE A 163 21.38 -7.32 24.15
C PHE A 163 22.62 -6.70 24.79
N ALA A 164 23.08 -5.55 24.29
CA ALA A 164 24.20 -4.84 24.89
C ALA A 164 23.86 -4.27 26.27
N LEU A 165 22.66 -3.71 26.44
CA LEU A 165 22.32 -2.86 27.59
C LEU A 165 21.29 -3.47 28.55
N ALA A 166 20.53 -4.48 28.13
CA ALA A 166 19.51 -5.19 28.92
C ALA A 166 18.46 -4.32 29.65
N ASN A 167 18.36 -3.02 29.34
CA ASN A 167 17.44 -2.08 29.98
C ASN A 167 16.54 -1.40 28.94
N SER A 168 15.23 -1.64 29.04
CA SER A 168 14.25 -1.15 28.07
C SER A 168 14.26 0.38 27.89
N ARG A 169 14.38 1.15 28.98
CA ARG A 169 14.36 2.62 28.89
C ARG A 169 15.63 3.18 28.29
N ILE A 170 16.79 2.62 28.64
CA ILE A 170 18.07 3.07 28.07
C ILE A 170 18.11 2.75 26.58
N VAL A 171 17.66 1.55 26.17
CA VAL A 171 17.55 1.16 24.76
C VAL A 171 16.58 2.08 24.01
N GLY A 172 15.42 2.38 24.60
CA GLY A 172 14.44 3.29 24.01
C GLY A 172 14.97 4.72 23.83
N LEU A 173 15.69 5.26 24.83
CA LEU A 173 16.33 6.58 24.74
C LEU A 173 17.45 6.61 23.70
N ALA A 174 18.32 5.60 23.69
CA ALA A 174 19.39 5.49 22.70
C ALA A 174 18.82 5.36 21.28
N GLY A 175 17.80 4.50 21.09
CA GLY A 175 17.08 4.38 19.83
C GLY A 175 16.43 5.69 19.39
N LEU A 176 15.88 6.48 20.33
CA LEU A 176 15.22 7.74 20.01
C LEU A 176 16.21 8.79 19.53
N ILE A 177 17.34 8.92 20.23
CA ILE A 177 18.41 9.84 19.85
C ILE A 177 18.99 9.44 18.49
N THR A 178 19.33 8.17 18.31
CA THR A 178 19.86 7.66 17.04
C THR A 178 18.84 7.84 15.91
N GLY A 179 17.58 7.47 16.11
CA GLY A 179 16.55 7.55 15.09
C GLY A 179 16.20 8.98 14.68
N ILE A 180 16.19 9.95 15.61
CA ILE A 180 16.00 11.37 15.26
C ILE A 180 17.22 11.89 14.50
N ALA A 181 18.43 11.58 14.93
CA ALA A 181 19.65 12.01 14.25
C ALA A 181 19.73 11.44 12.81
N ALA A 182 19.42 10.15 12.66
CA ALA A 182 19.36 9.46 11.37
C ALA A 182 18.29 10.06 10.46
N SER A 183 17.08 10.32 10.97
CA SER A 183 16.01 10.98 10.22
C SER A 183 16.43 12.35 9.66
N LEU A 184 17.07 13.18 10.50
CA LEU A 184 17.55 14.50 10.08
C LEU A 184 18.66 14.37 9.02
N SER A 185 19.59 13.43 9.22
CA SER A 185 20.66 13.13 8.25
C SER A 185 20.09 12.68 6.91
N MET A 186 19.08 11.82 6.93
CA MET A 186 18.44 11.30 5.73
C MET A 186 17.60 12.36 5.00
N ALA A 187 16.88 13.19 5.74
CA ALA A 187 16.18 14.34 5.16
C ALA A 187 17.16 15.31 4.48
N ALA A 188 18.30 15.60 5.13
CA ALA A 188 19.34 16.42 4.54
C ALA A 188 19.95 15.79 3.28
N SER A 189 20.18 14.47 3.31
CA SER A 189 20.71 13.71 2.16
C SER A 189 19.75 13.71 0.97
N GLU A 190 18.46 13.52 1.22
CA GLU A 190 17.43 13.61 0.18
C GLU A 190 17.35 15.02 -0.41
N TYR A 191 17.40 16.07 0.44
CA TYR A 191 17.42 17.45 -0.05
C TYR A 191 18.60 17.70 -0.99
N LEU A 192 19.79 17.25 -0.61
CA LEU A 192 21.00 17.43 -1.41
C LEU A 192 20.94 16.64 -2.72
N SER A 193 20.52 15.37 -2.69
CA SER A 193 20.37 14.53 -3.89
C SER A 193 19.36 15.15 -4.86
N GLN A 194 18.20 15.58 -4.37
CA GLN A 194 17.16 16.21 -5.19
C GLN A 194 17.64 17.53 -5.82
N LYS A 195 18.43 18.31 -5.08
CA LYS A 195 19.01 19.56 -5.56
C LYS A 195 20.13 19.33 -6.58
N SER A 196 20.94 18.28 -6.43
CA SER A 196 22.05 17.97 -7.34
C SER A 196 21.62 17.29 -8.63
N GLU A 197 20.54 16.50 -8.59
CA GLU A 197 20.08 15.71 -9.74
C GLU A 197 18.99 16.40 -10.58
N GLU A 198 18.63 17.65 -10.26
CA GLU A 198 17.59 18.45 -10.97
C GLU A 198 16.32 17.65 -11.28
N ARG A 199 15.84 16.85 -10.32
CA ARG A 199 14.63 16.04 -10.50
C ARG A 199 13.39 16.92 -10.54
N ASP A 200 12.30 16.39 -11.12
CA ASP A 200 10.96 17.02 -11.21
C ASP A 200 10.24 17.22 -9.85
N THR A 201 10.94 17.07 -8.73
CA THR A 201 10.43 17.21 -7.37
C THR A 201 11.08 18.35 -6.62
N HIS A 202 10.29 19.13 -5.86
CA HIS A 202 10.84 20.23 -5.07
C HIS A 202 11.72 19.68 -3.93
N PRO A 203 13.03 19.99 -3.87
CA PRO A 203 13.97 19.34 -2.95
C PRO A 203 13.54 19.41 -1.47
N LEU A 204 13.01 20.57 -1.04
CA LEU A 204 12.54 20.76 0.33
C LEU A 204 11.30 19.93 0.66
N ARG A 205 10.41 19.69 -0.31
CA ARG A 205 9.21 18.86 -0.05
C ARG A 205 9.61 17.40 0.06
N ALA A 206 10.48 16.92 -0.83
CA ALA A 206 11.01 15.57 -0.79
C ALA A 206 11.71 15.25 0.54
N SER A 207 12.59 16.13 1.02
CA SER A 207 13.27 15.94 2.30
C SER A 207 12.33 15.91 3.50
N VAL A 208 11.29 16.76 3.51
CA VAL A 208 10.27 16.75 4.57
C VAL A 208 9.50 15.44 4.57
N TYR A 209 9.08 14.94 3.40
CA TYR A 209 8.41 13.64 3.30
C TYR A 209 9.28 12.50 3.80
N THR A 210 10.56 12.45 3.41
CA THR A 210 11.54 11.46 3.91
C THR A 210 11.70 11.54 5.42
N GLY A 211 11.96 12.74 5.96
CA GLY A 211 12.19 12.94 7.38
C GLY A 211 10.98 12.57 8.24
N VAL A 212 9.78 13.03 7.85
CA VAL A 212 8.53 12.71 8.56
C VAL A 212 8.24 11.21 8.54
N ALA A 213 8.40 10.55 7.39
CA ALA A 213 8.19 9.11 7.27
C ALA A 213 9.15 8.33 8.18
N TYR A 214 10.41 8.76 8.24
CA TYR A 214 11.42 8.20 9.12
C TYR A 214 11.03 8.37 10.61
N ILE A 215 10.68 9.60 11.04
CA ILE A 215 10.30 9.89 12.44
C ILE A 215 9.10 9.04 12.88
N ILE A 216 8.08 8.91 12.01
CA ILE A 216 6.91 8.08 12.32
C ILE A 216 7.32 6.63 12.54
N THR A 217 8.20 6.10 11.70
CA THR A 217 8.71 4.72 11.83
C THR A 217 9.49 4.56 13.13
N VAL A 218 10.42 5.48 13.43
CA VAL A 218 11.19 5.52 14.67
C VAL A 218 10.26 5.50 15.88
N ALA A 219 9.23 6.35 15.90
CA ALA A 219 8.26 6.41 16.99
C ALA A 219 7.52 5.08 17.17
N LEU A 220 7.06 4.44 16.09
CA LEU A 220 6.34 3.16 16.15
C LEU A 220 7.22 1.99 16.60
N LEU A 221 8.50 1.98 16.22
CA LEU A 221 9.45 0.94 16.62
C LEU A 221 9.92 1.09 18.07
N ILE A 222 10.10 2.34 18.54
CA ILE A 222 10.61 2.60 19.88
C ILE A 222 9.50 2.55 20.93
N PHE A 223 8.26 2.88 20.58
CA PHE A 223 7.13 2.93 21.51
C PHE A 223 7.06 1.73 22.48
N PRO A 224 7.22 0.46 22.06
CA PRO A 224 7.25 -0.69 22.96
C PRO A 224 8.28 -0.61 24.09
N PHE A 225 9.43 0.04 23.89
CA PHE A 225 10.51 0.15 24.87
C PHE A 225 10.18 1.08 26.04
N PHE A 226 9.23 1.99 25.87
CA PHE A 226 8.75 2.85 26.95
C PHE A 226 7.57 2.24 27.72
N VAL A 227 6.86 1.27 27.13
CA VAL A 227 5.66 0.66 27.70
C VAL A 227 5.97 -0.68 28.37
N SER A 228 6.79 -1.51 27.74
CA SER A 228 7.11 -2.85 28.25
C SER A 228 8.13 -2.79 29.39
N SER A 229 7.91 -3.57 30.43
CA SER A 229 8.87 -3.74 31.54
C SER A 229 10.04 -4.66 31.19
N SER A 230 9.85 -5.57 30.23
CA SER A 230 10.90 -6.48 29.75
C SER A 230 11.47 -5.97 28.43
N VAL A 231 12.79 -5.82 28.38
CA VAL A 231 13.52 -5.38 27.17
C VAL A 231 13.34 -6.36 26.02
N TYR A 232 13.29 -7.67 26.30
CA TYR A 232 13.08 -8.69 25.27
C TYR A 232 11.64 -8.72 24.75
N ALA A 233 10.66 -8.45 25.62
CA ALA A 233 9.27 -8.30 25.20
C ALA A 233 9.07 -7.01 24.38
N ALA A 234 9.77 -5.93 24.75
CA ALA A 234 9.80 -4.68 23.98
C ALA A 234 10.36 -4.92 22.56
N LEU A 235 11.50 -5.62 22.48
CA LEU A 235 12.12 -5.98 21.20
C LEU A 235 11.18 -6.85 20.35
N ALA A 236 10.59 -7.90 20.90
CA ALA A 236 9.65 -8.76 20.17
C ALA A 236 8.46 -7.97 19.61
N TRP A 237 7.90 -7.05 20.39
CA TRP A 237 6.84 -6.16 19.91
C TRP A 237 7.34 -5.19 18.83
N SER A 238 8.52 -4.58 19.01
CA SER A 238 9.14 -3.74 17.97
C SER A 238 9.34 -4.49 16.66
N LEU A 239 9.77 -5.76 16.71
CA LEU A 239 9.95 -6.60 15.53
C LEU A 239 8.62 -6.91 14.83
N ILE A 240 7.54 -7.14 15.59
CA ILE A 240 6.19 -7.30 15.03
C ILE A 240 5.75 -5.99 14.37
N ASN A 241 5.97 -4.84 15.00
CA ASN A 241 5.68 -3.53 14.42
C ASN A 241 6.47 -3.33 13.11
N ALA A 242 7.76 -3.66 13.09
CA ALA A 242 8.58 -3.60 11.88
C ALA A 242 8.00 -4.46 10.75
N LEU A 243 7.60 -5.71 11.04
CA LEU A 243 6.99 -6.59 10.05
C LEU A 243 5.66 -6.05 9.50
N ILE A 244 4.82 -5.47 10.37
CA ILE A 244 3.55 -4.84 9.98
C ILE A 244 3.82 -3.62 9.10
N ILE A 245 4.77 -2.76 9.47
CA ILE A 245 5.13 -1.57 8.68
C ILE A 245 5.67 -2.02 7.31
N ILE A 246 6.58 -3.00 7.26
CA ILE A 246 7.08 -3.58 6.00
C ILE A 246 5.91 -4.11 5.15
N ALA A 247 4.96 -4.83 5.74
CA ALA A 247 3.82 -5.38 5.01
C ALA A 247 2.90 -4.28 4.45
N LEU A 248 2.49 -3.33 5.29
CA LEU A 248 1.62 -2.21 4.88
C LEU A 248 2.27 -1.36 3.79
N PHE A 249 3.56 -1.08 3.97
CA PHE A 249 4.32 -0.28 3.03
C PHE A 249 4.58 -1.01 1.72
N THR A 250 4.99 -2.28 1.78
CA THR A 250 5.17 -3.10 0.57
C THR A 250 3.86 -3.19 -0.20
N PHE A 251 2.73 -3.34 0.49
CA PHE A 251 1.41 -3.31 -0.14
C PHE A 251 1.13 -1.97 -0.81
N PHE A 252 1.42 -0.86 -0.13
CA PHE A 252 1.27 0.48 -0.70
C PHE A 252 2.05 0.63 -2.01
N VAL A 253 3.34 0.30 -2.00
CA VAL A 253 4.21 0.38 -3.18
C VAL A 253 3.79 -0.58 -4.28
N SER A 254 3.38 -1.81 -3.92
CA SER A 254 2.88 -2.81 -4.86
C SER A 254 1.68 -2.31 -5.64
N VAL A 255 0.77 -1.58 -4.98
CA VAL A 255 -0.40 -0.98 -5.62
C VAL A 255 0.00 0.21 -6.48
N VAL A 256 0.79 1.15 -5.94
CA VAL A 256 1.11 2.41 -6.62
C VAL A 256 2.00 2.18 -7.84
N ARG A 257 2.95 1.24 -7.76
CA ARG A 257 3.90 0.94 -8.84
C ARG A 257 3.52 -0.29 -9.67
N SER A 258 2.38 -0.92 -9.39
CA SER A 258 1.94 -2.17 -10.04
C SER A 258 2.99 -3.29 -10.00
N VAL A 259 3.82 -3.34 -8.95
CA VAL A 259 4.86 -4.36 -8.76
C VAL A 259 4.36 -5.50 -7.87
N SER A 260 5.01 -6.67 -7.95
CA SER A 260 4.61 -7.83 -7.15
C SER A 260 4.93 -7.65 -5.67
N PHE A 261 3.91 -7.81 -4.81
CA PHE A 261 4.06 -7.72 -3.35
C PHE A 261 5.03 -8.75 -2.77
N LYS A 262 4.88 -10.03 -3.12
CA LYS A 262 5.59 -11.12 -2.42
C LYS A 262 7.12 -11.00 -2.50
N PRO A 263 7.75 -10.84 -3.68
CA PRO A 263 9.20 -10.75 -3.77
C PRO A 263 9.75 -9.56 -2.98
N MET A 264 9.12 -8.40 -3.13
CA MET A 264 9.52 -7.16 -2.45
C MET A 264 9.37 -7.27 -0.94
N PHE A 265 8.26 -7.84 -0.46
CA PHE A 265 8.04 -8.10 0.98
C PHE A 265 9.12 -9.02 1.53
N THR A 266 9.39 -10.14 0.84
CA THR A 266 10.39 -11.11 1.30
C THR A 266 11.78 -10.52 1.31
N GLU A 267 12.14 -9.72 0.32
CA GLU A 267 13.44 -9.05 0.26
C GLU A 267 13.61 -8.05 1.41
N MET A 268 12.65 -7.15 1.60
CA MET A 268 12.71 -6.16 2.69
C MET A 268 12.73 -6.80 4.07
N ALA A 269 11.92 -7.84 4.28
CA ALA A 269 11.93 -8.59 5.53
C ALA A 269 13.29 -9.28 5.73
N LEU A 270 13.81 -9.99 4.73
CA LEU A 270 15.10 -10.68 4.86
C LEU A 270 16.25 -9.72 5.14
N VAL A 271 16.30 -8.56 4.47
CA VAL A 271 17.33 -7.54 4.71
C VAL A 271 17.19 -6.97 6.12
N SER A 272 15.99 -6.53 6.52
CA SER A 272 15.77 -5.88 7.83
C SER A 272 16.05 -6.84 9.00
N PHE A 273 15.49 -8.05 8.95
CA PHE A 273 15.69 -9.06 10.00
C PHE A 273 17.07 -9.70 9.94
N GLY A 274 17.70 -9.79 8.76
CA GLY A 274 19.08 -10.22 8.61
C GLY A 274 20.06 -9.25 9.27
N VAL A 275 19.90 -7.95 9.04
CA VAL A 275 20.67 -6.90 9.73
C VAL A 275 20.42 -6.97 11.24
N ALA A 276 19.17 -7.10 11.68
CA ALA A 276 18.84 -7.27 13.10
C ALA A 276 19.53 -8.47 13.75
N ALA A 277 19.58 -9.62 13.09
CA ALA A 277 20.27 -10.80 13.59
C ALA A 277 21.79 -10.59 13.69
N ILE A 278 22.41 -9.93 12.72
CA ILE A 278 23.84 -9.61 12.76
C ILE A 278 24.13 -8.61 13.89
N SER A 279 23.36 -7.52 13.97
CA SER A 279 23.49 -6.49 15.01
C SER A 279 23.28 -7.07 16.41
N PHE A 280 22.36 -8.02 16.57
CA PHE A 280 22.19 -8.78 17.81
C PHE A 280 23.48 -9.50 18.21
N VAL A 281 24.13 -10.21 17.27
CA VAL A 281 25.37 -10.95 17.56
C VAL A 281 26.48 -9.99 17.98
N ILE A 282 26.60 -8.86 17.27
CA ILE A 282 27.55 -7.79 17.63
C ILE A 282 27.27 -7.25 19.03
N GLY A 283 26.01 -6.95 19.34
CA GLY A 283 25.59 -6.49 20.68
C GLY A 283 25.88 -7.50 21.79
N SER A 284 25.69 -8.80 21.51
CA SER A 284 26.00 -9.88 22.45
C SER A 284 27.50 -10.00 22.72
N ILE A 285 28.34 -9.87 21.68
CA ILE A 285 29.80 -9.86 21.83
C ILE A 285 30.24 -8.64 22.63
N ALA A 286 29.68 -7.45 22.33
CA ALA A 286 29.99 -6.22 23.05
C ALA A 286 29.66 -6.33 24.55
N ASN A 287 28.50 -6.91 24.91
CA ASN A 287 28.12 -7.14 26.30
C ASN A 287 29.13 -8.05 27.04
N LYS A 288 29.59 -9.12 26.38
CA LYS A 288 30.61 -10.02 26.95
C LYS A 288 31.95 -9.33 27.14
N LEU A 289 32.39 -8.52 26.17
CA LEU A 289 33.67 -7.80 26.23
C LEU A 289 33.68 -6.72 27.31
N LEU A 290 32.55 -6.08 27.57
CA LEU A 290 32.40 -5.05 28.60
C LEU A 290 32.19 -5.62 30.02
N GLY A 291 32.32 -6.95 30.21
CA GLY A 291 32.36 -7.56 31.54
C GLY A 291 31.01 -8.03 32.09
N GLY A 292 29.98 -8.19 31.25
CA GLY A 292 28.77 -8.96 31.58
C GLY A 292 28.12 -8.62 32.93
N SER A 293 28.05 -7.35 33.30
CA SER A 293 27.26 -6.85 34.42
C SER A 293 27.12 -5.32 34.33
N LEU A 294 25.99 -4.89 33.77
CA LEU A 294 25.36 -3.61 34.03
C LEU A 294 23.95 -3.90 34.54
#